data_AF-A0A2S9I3L4-F1
#
_entry.id   AF-A0A2S9I3L4-F1
#
_cell.length_a   1.000
_cell.length_b   1.000
_cell.length_c   1.000
_cell.angle_alpha   90.00
_cell.angle_beta   90.00
_cell.angle_gamma   90.00
#
_symmetry.space_group_name_H-M   'P 1'
#
loop_
_entity.id
_entity.type
_entity.pdbx_description
1 polymer ?
#
loop_
_entity_poly.entity_id
_entity_poly.type
_entity_poly.pdbx_seq_one_letter_code
_entity_poly.pdbx_strand_id
1 'polypeptide(L)'
;MGMEWDVILSLIFFAFSAGAIDAAVGGGGLIQIPGIMSTFPNMSTATVIGTNKVSSIFGTASAAYTFAKKVKLQWKLLAVIAICALISSFAGAACLSLIPQSVLRPFVFVMLIVIAIYTLVKKNFGQVHTEQKITTKMLVLAGIGSLAIGFYDGIFGPGTGSFFIFFFIRFLQVDFLHASALSKIGN
;
A
#
# COMPACT_ATOMS: atom_id res chain seq x y z
N MET A 1 11.26 7.56 32.19
CA MET A 1 11.91 6.52 31.35
C MET A 1 12.01 7.11 29.95
N GLY A 2 13.08 7.89 29.70
CA GLY A 2 13.26 8.56 28.42
C GLY A 2 13.72 7.55 27.38
N MET A 3 13.14 7.59 26.19
CA MET A 3 13.67 6.82 25.05
C MET A 3 15.11 7.27 24.80
N GLU A 4 16.03 6.33 24.68
CA GLU A 4 17.41 6.62 24.30
C GLU A 4 17.41 7.31 22.93
N TRP A 5 18.20 8.38 22.79
CA TRP A 5 18.21 9.23 21.59
C TRP A 5 18.50 8.45 20.30
N ASP A 6 19.27 7.37 20.39
CA ASP A 6 19.58 6.47 19.28
C ASP A 6 18.33 5.78 18.71
N VAL A 7 17.38 5.43 19.59
CA VAL A 7 16.11 4.82 19.18
C VAL A 7 15.25 5.81 18.40
N ILE A 8 15.19 7.06 18.87
CA ILE A 8 14.43 8.13 18.21
C ILE A 8 15.01 8.40 16.82
N LEU A 9 16.33 8.55 16.72
CA LEU A 9 17.01 8.81 15.45
C LEU A 9 16.83 7.67 14.44
N SER A 10 16.91 6.41 14.91
CA SER A 10 16.66 5.23 14.09
C SER A 10 15.23 5.19 13.54
N LEU A 11 14.22 5.42 14.40
CA LEU A 11 12.82 5.44 13.97
C LEU A 11 12.51 6.57 12.99
N ILE A 12 13.12 7.76 13.17
CA ILE A 12 12.99 8.88 12.23
C ILE A 12 13.57 8.48 10.86
N PHE A 13 14.75 7.86 10.84
CA PHE A 13 15.39 7.41 9.60
C PHE A 13 14.53 6.37 8.86
N PHE A 14 14.02 5.36 9.57
CA PHE A 14 13.13 4.36 8.97
C PHE A 14 11.81 4.97 8.49
N ALA A 15 11.21 5.89 9.25
CA ALA A 15 9.98 6.58 8.86
C ALA A 15 10.16 7.46 7.63
N PHE A 16 11.26 8.22 7.56
CA PHE A 16 11.59 9.04 6.41
C PHE A 16 11.82 8.19 5.16
N SER A 17 12.62 7.13 5.28
CA SER A 17 12.91 6.20 4.18
C SER A 17 11.64 5.49 3.69
N ALA A 18 10.82 5.02 4.63
CA ALA A 18 9.52 4.43 4.34
C ALA A 18 8.60 5.42 3.61
N GLY A 19 8.52 6.67 4.07
CA GLY A 19 7.74 7.72 3.42
C GLY A 19 8.22 8.01 1.99
N ALA A 20 9.53 8.06 1.77
CA ALA A 20 10.10 8.26 0.44
C ALA A 20 9.79 7.09 -0.52
N ILE A 21 9.95 5.84 -0.07
CA ILE A 21 9.60 4.66 -0.88
C ILE A 21 8.10 4.58 -1.10
N ASP A 22 7.29 4.89 -0.09
CA ASP A 22 5.85 4.90 -0.25
C ASP A 22 5.44 5.93 -1.30
N ALA A 23 5.96 7.16 -1.22
CA ALA A 23 5.70 8.19 -2.22
C ALA A 23 6.11 7.77 -3.64
N ALA A 24 7.20 7.02 -3.79
CA ALA A 24 7.72 6.59 -5.08
C ALA A 24 6.95 5.40 -5.71
N VAL A 25 6.69 4.35 -4.92
CA VAL A 25 6.19 3.05 -5.44
C VAL A 25 5.18 2.35 -4.53
N GLY A 26 4.84 2.91 -3.36
CA GLY A 26 3.78 2.38 -2.49
C GLY A 26 4.16 1.16 -1.64
N GLY A 27 5.40 1.14 -1.14
CA GLY A 27 5.97 0.03 -0.35
C GLY A 27 6.58 0.46 0.98
N GLY A 28 6.25 1.63 1.53
CA GLY A 28 6.92 2.16 2.73
C GLY A 28 6.80 1.26 3.96
N GLY A 29 5.67 0.56 4.10
CA GLY A 29 5.45 -0.41 5.18
C GLY A 29 6.44 -1.57 5.18
N LEU A 30 7.07 -1.89 4.02
CA LEU A 30 8.13 -2.90 3.93
C LEU A 30 9.40 -2.50 4.70
N ILE A 31 9.62 -1.19 4.88
CA ILE A 31 10.75 -0.64 5.66
C ILE A 31 10.33 -0.37 7.10
N GLN A 32 9.17 0.25 7.29
CA GLN A 32 8.76 0.73 8.61
C GLN A 32 8.39 -0.40 9.57
N ILE A 33 7.75 -1.48 9.10
CA ILE A 33 7.38 -2.61 9.95
C ILE A 33 8.61 -3.33 10.53
N PRO A 34 9.62 -3.76 9.73
CA PRO A 34 10.85 -4.32 10.29
C PRO A 34 11.57 -3.37 11.24
N GLY A 35 11.61 -2.06 10.93
CA GLY A 35 12.23 -1.06 11.81
C GLY A 35 11.56 -1.00 13.19
N ILE A 36 10.23 -0.96 13.24
CA ILE A 36 9.48 -0.97 14.50
C ILE A 36 9.65 -2.30 15.23
N MET A 37 9.58 -3.43 14.53
CA MET A 37 9.73 -4.76 15.14
C MET A 37 11.15 -5.00 15.69
N SER A 38 12.17 -4.43 15.04
CA SER A 38 13.56 -4.49 15.52
C SER A 38 13.77 -3.68 16.79
N THR A 39 13.15 -2.50 16.86
CA THR A 39 13.24 -1.61 18.02
C THR A 39 12.37 -2.07 19.20
N PHE A 40 11.19 -2.63 18.91
CA PHE A 40 10.21 -3.08 19.89
C PHE A 40 9.80 -4.54 19.65
N PRO A 41 10.68 -5.52 19.93
CA PRO A 41 10.45 -6.93 19.60
C PRO A 41 9.30 -7.59 20.38
N ASN A 42 8.89 -6.99 21.50
CA ASN A 42 7.81 -7.47 22.37
C ASN A 42 6.43 -6.89 22.03
N MET A 43 6.35 -5.97 21.07
CA MET A 43 5.09 -5.37 20.65
C MET A 43 4.28 -6.36 19.79
N SER A 44 2.96 -6.38 19.98
CA SER A 44 2.08 -7.24 19.17
C SER A 44 2.17 -6.87 17.68
N THR A 45 2.08 -7.86 16.78
CA THR A 45 2.15 -7.61 15.33
C THR A 45 0.97 -6.74 14.87
N ALA A 46 -0.20 -6.90 15.50
CA ALA A 46 -1.36 -6.05 15.23
C ALA A 46 -1.10 -4.57 15.57
N THR A 47 -0.44 -4.28 16.70
CA THR A 47 -0.07 -2.90 17.08
C THR A 47 0.92 -2.31 16.08
N VAL A 48 1.96 -3.05 15.69
CA VAL A 48 2.96 -2.56 14.72
C VAL A 48 2.31 -2.24 13.37
N ILE A 49 1.47 -3.14 12.85
CA ILE A 49 0.74 -2.94 11.59
C ILE A 49 -0.20 -1.73 11.72
N GLY A 50 -0.92 -1.61 12.84
CA GLY A 50 -1.80 -0.47 13.11
C GLY A 50 -1.07 0.87 13.13
N THR A 51 0.09 0.95 13.82
CA THR A 51 0.94 2.14 13.84
C THR A 51 1.42 2.52 12.44
N ASN A 52 1.84 1.54 11.64
CA ASN A 52 2.22 1.78 10.25
C ASN A 52 1.04 2.36 9.43
N LYS A 53 -0.18 1.81 9.58
CA LYS A 53 -1.36 2.30 8.85
C LYS A 53 -1.68 3.77 9.15
N VAL A 54 -1.55 4.21 10.41
CA VAL A 54 -1.75 5.63 10.76
C VAL A 54 -0.79 6.53 9.98
N SER A 55 0.50 6.17 9.93
CA SER A 55 1.49 6.94 9.14
C SER A 55 1.19 6.90 7.64
N SER A 56 0.80 5.73 7.12
CA SER A 56 0.47 5.54 5.70
C SER A 56 -0.76 6.35 5.25
N ILE A 57 -1.76 6.56 6.12
CA ILE A 57 -2.93 7.40 5.79
C ILE A 57 -2.51 8.84 5.47
N PHE A 58 -1.67 9.45 6.32
CA PHE A 58 -1.21 10.83 6.08
C PHE A 58 -0.34 10.94 4.83
N GLY A 59 0.59 9.99 4.64
CA GLY A 59 1.45 9.94 3.47
C GLY A 59 0.66 9.75 2.17
N THR A 60 -0.28 8.81 2.17
CA THR A 60 -1.12 8.49 1.01
C THR A 60 -2.11 9.61 0.71
N ALA A 61 -2.73 10.22 1.72
CA ALA A 61 -3.62 11.37 1.54
C ALA A 61 -2.89 12.59 0.91
N SER A 62 -1.68 12.89 1.37
CA SER A 62 -0.85 13.96 0.80
C SER A 62 -0.47 13.68 -0.66
N ALA A 63 -0.09 12.44 -0.96
CA ALA A 63 0.21 12.00 -2.33
C ALA A 63 -1.04 12.05 -3.22
N ALA A 64 -2.18 11.55 -2.75
CA ALA A 64 -3.46 11.57 -3.45
C ALA A 64 -3.89 13.01 -3.77
N TYR A 65 -3.76 13.95 -2.82
CA TYR A 65 -4.04 15.36 -3.05
C TYR A 65 -3.15 15.97 -4.15
N THR A 66 -1.85 15.64 -4.10
CA THR A 66 -0.88 16.12 -5.10
C THR A 66 -1.18 15.56 -6.48
N PHE A 67 -1.51 14.28 -6.58
CA PHE A 67 -1.87 13.62 -7.84
C PHE A 67 -3.20 14.13 -8.39
N ALA A 68 -4.21 14.35 -7.54
CA ALA A 68 -5.51 14.89 -7.95
C ALA A 68 -5.39 16.27 -8.61
N LYS A 69 -4.37 17.07 -8.24
CA LYS A 69 -4.08 18.37 -8.88
C LYS A 69 -3.29 18.27 -10.19
N LYS A 70 -2.43 17.24 -10.33
CA LYS A 70 -1.45 17.15 -11.42
C LYS A 70 -1.84 16.17 -12.53
N VAL A 71 -2.70 15.20 -12.24
CA VAL A 71 -3.07 14.11 -13.16
C VAL A 71 -4.57 14.18 -13.44
N LYS A 72 -4.96 14.11 -14.73
CA LYS A 72 -6.36 14.06 -15.12
C LYS A 72 -6.92 12.67 -14.85
N LEU A 73 -7.62 12.53 -13.73
CA LEU A 73 -8.22 11.26 -13.32
C LEU A 73 -9.71 11.20 -13.68
N GLN A 74 -10.15 10.00 -14.05
CA GLN A 74 -11.56 9.73 -14.34
C GLN A 74 -12.30 9.44 -13.03
N TRP A 75 -13.14 10.38 -12.58
CA TRP A 75 -13.85 10.32 -11.29
C TRP A 75 -14.67 9.03 -11.08
N LYS A 76 -15.27 8.49 -12.13
CA LYS A 76 -16.05 7.24 -12.06
C LYS A 76 -15.16 6.03 -11.73
N LEU A 77 -13.98 5.94 -12.33
CA LEU A 77 -13.01 4.88 -12.03
C LEU A 77 -12.48 5.03 -10.61
N LEU A 78 -12.20 6.27 -10.21
CA LEU A 78 -11.75 6.63 -8.87
C LEU A 78 -12.72 6.16 -7.79
N ALA A 79 -14.01 6.47 -7.96
CA ALA A 79 -15.06 6.10 -7.02
C ALA A 79 -15.20 4.58 -6.88
N VAL A 80 -15.14 3.84 -8.00
CA VAL A 80 -15.18 2.37 -7.98
C VAL A 80 -14.00 1.80 -7.21
N ILE A 81 -12.78 2.27 -7.49
CA ILE A 81 -11.56 1.82 -6.80
C ILE A 81 -11.66 2.11 -5.30
N ALA A 82 -12.01 3.34 -4.92
CA ALA A 82 -12.07 3.77 -3.54
C ALA A 82 -13.13 2.99 -2.74
N ILE A 83 -14.36 2.87 -3.25
CA ILE A 83 -15.45 2.17 -2.55
C ILE A 83 -15.13 0.69 -2.39
N CYS A 84 -14.65 0.03 -3.45
CA CYS A 84 -14.31 -1.40 -3.41
C CYS A 84 -13.14 -1.67 -2.45
N ALA A 85 -12.08 -0.86 -2.51
CA ALA A 85 -10.94 -1.00 -1.62
C ALA A 85 -11.33 -0.74 -0.16
N LEU A 86 -12.16 0.27 0.10
CA LEU A 86 -12.62 0.60 1.46
C LEU A 86 -13.45 -0.52 2.07
N ILE A 87 -14.43 -1.07 1.34
CA ILE A 87 -15.29 -2.14 1.84
C ILE A 87 -14.46 -3.41 2.12
N SER A 88 -13.59 -3.79 1.19
CA SER A 88 -12.77 -5.00 1.33
C SER A 88 -11.68 -4.84 2.39
N SER A 89 -11.05 -3.68 2.51
CA SER A 89 -10.03 -3.38 3.53
C SER A 89 -10.64 -3.39 4.93
N PHE A 90 -11.86 -2.87 5.09
CA PHE A 90 -12.58 -3.01 6.36
C PHE A 90 -12.82 -4.48 6.73
N ALA A 91 -13.27 -5.30 5.77
CA ALA A 91 -13.45 -6.74 5.99
C ALA A 91 -12.12 -7.46 6.30
N GLY A 92 -11.03 -7.11 5.61
CA GLY A 92 -9.69 -7.66 5.84
C GLY A 92 -9.15 -7.30 7.23
N ALA A 93 -9.30 -6.03 7.63
CA ALA A 93 -8.90 -5.56 8.95
C ALA A 93 -9.69 -6.26 10.08
N ALA A 94 -10.99 -6.51 9.88
CA ALA A 94 -11.78 -7.30 10.82
C ALA A 94 -11.23 -8.74 10.93
N CYS A 95 -10.87 -9.37 9.80
CA CYS A 95 -10.30 -10.72 9.78
C CYS A 95 -8.94 -10.81 10.48
N LEU A 96 -8.12 -9.76 10.43
CA LEU A 96 -6.80 -9.73 11.08
C LEU A 96 -6.88 -10.05 12.58
N SER A 97 -7.91 -9.56 13.27
CA SER A 97 -8.09 -9.78 14.70
C SER A 97 -8.42 -11.23 15.08
N LEU A 98 -8.84 -12.05 14.11
CA LEU A 98 -9.15 -13.46 14.28
C LEU A 98 -7.93 -14.37 14.09
N ILE A 99 -6.79 -13.84 13.61
CA ILE A 99 -5.60 -14.64 13.29
C ILE A 99 -4.67 -14.73 14.53
N PRO A 100 -4.29 -15.94 14.96
CA PRO A 100 -3.34 -16.12 16.06
C PRO A 100 -1.98 -15.47 15.78
N GLN A 101 -1.42 -14.76 16.76
CA GLN A 101 -0.13 -14.07 16.62
C GLN A 101 1.03 -15.02 16.26
N SER A 102 0.98 -16.28 16.72
CA SER A 102 1.96 -17.33 16.40
C SER A 102 2.03 -17.66 14.91
N VAL A 103 0.93 -17.48 14.16
CA VAL A 103 0.86 -17.68 12.71
C VAL A 103 1.11 -16.37 11.97
N LEU A 104 0.56 -15.26 12.49
CA LEU A 104 0.63 -13.96 11.84
C LEU A 104 2.07 -13.45 11.70
N ARG A 105 2.88 -13.58 12.76
CA ARG A 105 4.25 -13.05 12.79
C ARG A 105 5.17 -13.66 11.72
N PRO A 106 5.31 -15.00 11.59
CA PRO A 106 6.13 -15.60 10.52
C PRO A 106 5.54 -15.35 9.13
N PHE A 107 4.21 -15.36 8.99
CA PHE A 107 3.55 -15.11 7.70
C PHE A 107 3.86 -13.71 7.17
N VAL A 108 3.69 -12.67 7.99
CA VAL A 108 4.01 -11.29 7.63
C VAL A 108 5.47 -11.18 7.21
N PHE A 109 6.39 -11.79 7.96
CA PHE A 109 7.82 -11.73 7.64
C PHE A 109 8.16 -12.34 6.26
N VAL A 110 7.63 -13.53 5.96
CA VAL A 110 7.80 -14.17 4.64
C VAL A 110 7.19 -13.30 3.55
N MET A 111 6.01 -12.75 3.79
CA MET A 111 5.32 -11.92 2.82
C MET A 111 6.07 -10.62 2.51
N LEU A 112 6.64 -9.96 3.53
CA LEU A 112 7.50 -8.80 3.38
C LEU A 112 8.69 -9.10 2.45
N ILE A 113 9.34 -10.25 2.61
CA ILE A 113 10.48 -10.67 1.78
C ILE A 113 10.04 -10.91 0.32
N VAL A 114 8.97 -11.68 0.12
CA VAL A 114 8.47 -12.00 -1.23
C VAL A 114 8.12 -10.72 -1.99
N ILE A 115 7.46 -9.78 -1.32
CA ILE A 115 7.04 -8.51 -1.94
C ILE A 115 8.23 -7.60 -2.18
N ALA A 116 9.18 -7.53 -1.24
CA ALA A 116 10.41 -6.77 -1.45
C ALA A 116 11.18 -7.28 -2.68
N ILE A 117 11.36 -8.60 -2.80
CA ILE A 117 12.01 -9.21 -3.97
C ILE A 117 11.23 -8.90 -5.25
N TYR A 118 9.91 -9.11 -5.25
CA TYR A 118 9.08 -8.86 -6.42
C TYR A 118 9.16 -7.40 -6.90
N THR A 119 9.05 -6.45 -5.97
CA THR A 119 9.14 -5.01 -6.24
C THR A 119 10.52 -4.61 -6.77
N LEU A 120 11.60 -5.23 -6.26
CA LEU A 120 12.97 -4.96 -6.73
C LEU A 120 13.27 -5.56 -8.11
N VAL A 121 12.71 -6.72 -8.43
CA VAL A 121 12.96 -7.44 -9.69
C VAL A 121 12.18 -6.86 -10.87
N LYS A 122 10.95 -6.38 -10.65
CA LYS A 122 10.11 -5.79 -11.72
C LYS A 122 10.24 -4.27 -11.80
N LYS A 123 11.33 -3.80 -12.41
CA LYS A 123 11.60 -2.36 -12.65
C LYS A 123 10.98 -1.77 -13.93
N ASN A 124 10.48 -2.60 -14.84
CA ASN A 124 9.94 -2.14 -16.13
C ASN A 124 8.45 -1.84 -16.03
N PHE A 125 8.12 -0.61 -15.63
CA PHE A 125 6.76 -0.10 -15.61
C PHE A 125 6.40 0.57 -16.94
N GLY A 126 5.20 0.27 -17.45
CA GLY A 126 4.76 0.52 -18.82
C GLY A 126 5.03 1.94 -19.33
N GLN A 127 5.75 2.03 -20.45
CA GLN A 127 6.10 3.28 -21.15
C GLN A 127 5.02 3.72 -22.17
N VAL A 128 3.94 2.97 -22.31
CA VAL A 128 2.95 3.23 -23.37
C VAL A 128 1.79 4.03 -22.80
N HIS A 129 1.75 5.32 -23.13
CA HIS A 129 0.55 6.14 -22.95
C HIS A 129 -0.53 5.63 -23.89
N THR A 130 -1.66 5.20 -23.34
CA THR A 130 -2.90 5.01 -24.11
C THR A 130 -3.98 5.81 -23.40
N GLU A 131 -4.54 6.81 -24.08
CA GLU A 131 -5.76 7.45 -23.60
C GLU A 131 -6.87 6.41 -23.57
N GLN A 132 -7.20 5.93 -22.36
CA GLN A 132 -8.25 4.93 -22.22
C GLN A 132 -9.61 5.55 -22.02
N LYS A 133 -10.53 5.18 -22.92
CA LYS A 133 -11.95 5.39 -22.71
C LYS A 133 -12.44 4.46 -21.61
N ILE A 134 -13.08 5.03 -20.59
CA ILE A 134 -13.74 4.26 -19.53
C ILE A 134 -14.77 3.32 -20.16
N THR A 135 -14.50 2.02 -20.06
CA THR A 135 -15.40 0.97 -20.52
C THR A 135 -15.96 0.23 -19.30
N THR A 136 -17.19 -0.30 -19.39
CA THR A 136 -17.79 -1.09 -18.30
C THR A 136 -16.90 -2.23 -17.85
N LYS A 137 -16.22 -2.91 -18.78
CA LYS A 137 -15.22 -3.95 -18.49
C LYS A 137 -14.09 -3.45 -17.59
N MET A 138 -13.57 -2.25 -17.86
CA MET A 138 -12.50 -1.63 -17.07
C MET A 138 -12.96 -1.35 -15.63
N LEU A 139 -14.18 -0.84 -15.45
CA LEU A 139 -14.74 -0.58 -14.12
C LEU A 139 -14.95 -1.86 -13.32
N VAL A 140 -15.44 -2.93 -13.95
CA VAL A 140 -15.59 -4.24 -13.30
C VAL A 140 -14.22 -4.79 -12.88
N LEU A 141 -13.23 -4.72 -13.77
CA LEU A 141 -11.87 -5.17 -13.49
C LEU A 141 -11.23 -4.38 -12.35
N ALA A 142 -11.40 -3.05 -12.37
CA ALA A 142 -10.95 -2.16 -11.30
C ALA A 142 -11.60 -2.51 -9.96
N GLY A 143 -12.92 -2.75 -9.95
CA GLY A 143 -13.64 -3.15 -8.74
C GLY A 143 -13.15 -4.47 -8.17
N ILE A 144 -13.03 -5.51 -9.00
CA ILE A 144 -12.54 -6.83 -8.56
C ILE A 144 -11.10 -6.75 -8.05
N GLY A 145 -10.23 -6.04 -8.77
CA GLY A 145 -8.85 -5.83 -8.33
C GLY A 145 -8.77 -5.08 -7.01
N SER A 146 -9.54 -4.00 -6.87
CA SER A 146 -9.62 -3.23 -5.63
C SER A 146 -10.21 -4.01 -4.46
N LEU A 147 -11.15 -4.93 -4.69
CA LEU A 147 -11.64 -5.83 -3.65
C LEU A 147 -10.55 -6.79 -3.17
N ALA A 148 -9.80 -7.41 -4.09
CA ALA A 148 -8.75 -8.36 -3.74
C ALA A 148 -7.57 -7.68 -3.03
N ILE A 149 -7.08 -6.58 -3.62
CA ILE A 149 -5.93 -5.84 -3.10
C ILE A 149 -6.31 -5.06 -1.83
N GLY A 150 -7.53 -4.52 -1.75
CA GLY A 150 -8.04 -3.88 -0.54
C GLY A 150 -8.21 -4.85 0.62
N PHE A 151 -8.70 -6.07 0.38
CA PHE A 151 -8.75 -7.11 1.42
C PHE A 151 -7.36 -7.47 1.95
N TYR A 152 -6.40 -7.67 1.04
CA TYR A 152 -4.99 -7.86 1.37
C TYR A 152 -4.44 -6.70 2.21
N ASP A 153 -4.73 -5.47 1.80
CA ASP A 153 -4.31 -4.28 2.51
C ASP A 153 -4.88 -4.24 3.94
N GLY A 154 -6.16 -4.55 4.08
CA GLY A 154 -6.85 -4.60 5.36
C GLY A 154 -6.20 -5.55 6.35
N ILE A 155 -5.78 -6.74 5.89
CA ILE A 155 -5.13 -7.72 6.77
C ILE A 155 -3.69 -7.32 7.06
N PHE A 156 -2.92 -6.94 6.03
CA PHE A 156 -1.46 -6.84 6.16
C PHE A 156 -0.98 -5.42 5.96
N GLY A 157 -1.17 -4.83 4.77
CA GLY A 157 -0.84 -3.43 4.44
C GLY A 157 0.46 -3.16 3.67
N PRO A 158 1.60 -3.84 3.93
CA PRO A 158 2.84 -3.56 3.21
C PRO A 158 2.78 -3.88 1.72
N GLY A 159 3.28 -2.98 0.88
CA GLY A 159 3.39 -3.19 -0.58
C GLY A 159 2.10 -3.06 -1.37
N THR A 160 0.98 -2.72 -0.71
CA THR A 160 -0.33 -2.52 -1.33
C THR A 160 -0.28 -1.56 -2.51
N GLY A 161 0.39 -0.42 -2.37
CA GLY A 161 0.49 0.57 -3.45
C GLY A 161 1.22 0.00 -4.68
N SER A 162 2.28 -0.78 -4.49
CA SER A 162 2.97 -1.47 -5.59
C SER A 162 2.07 -2.50 -6.28
N PHE A 163 1.23 -3.21 -5.52
CA PHE A 163 0.24 -4.14 -6.07
C PHE A 163 -0.83 -3.44 -6.88
N PHE A 164 -1.36 -2.31 -6.40
CA PHE A 164 -2.28 -1.49 -7.17
C PHE A 164 -1.65 -0.99 -8.47
N ILE A 165 -0.44 -0.43 -8.41
CA ILE A 165 0.29 0.03 -9.60
C ILE A 165 0.45 -1.12 -10.61
N PHE A 166 0.90 -2.28 -10.15
CA PHE A 166 1.08 -3.44 -11.02
C PHE A 166 -0.24 -3.90 -11.63
N PHE A 167 -1.30 -3.98 -10.83
CA PHE A 167 -2.62 -4.37 -11.29
C PHE A 167 -3.16 -3.41 -12.35
N PHE A 168 -3.09 -2.10 -12.10
CA PHE A 168 -3.56 -1.09 -13.04
C PHE A 168 -2.77 -1.08 -14.35
N ILE A 169 -1.44 -1.23 -14.32
CA ILE A 169 -0.64 -1.32 -15.54
C ILE A 169 -0.95 -2.60 -16.31
N ARG A 170 -1.05 -3.74 -15.61
CA ARG A 170 -1.20 -5.06 -16.26
C ARG A 170 -2.60 -5.27 -16.83
N PHE A 171 -3.63 -4.87 -16.09
CA PHE A 171 -5.01 -5.22 -16.36
C PHE A 171 -5.84 -4.04 -16.87
N LEU A 172 -5.57 -2.84 -16.36
CA LEU A 172 -6.20 -1.62 -16.84
C LEU A 172 -5.36 -0.92 -17.90
N GLN A 173 -4.15 -1.41 -18.23
CA GLN A 173 -3.28 -0.88 -19.28
C GLN A 173 -3.08 0.65 -19.23
N VAL A 174 -3.09 1.23 -18.02
CA VAL A 174 -2.75 2.64 -17.79
C VAL A 174 -1.24 2.81 -17.66
N ASP A 175 -0.72 3.98 -17.98
CA ASP A 175 0.71 4.28 -17.77
C ASP A 175 1.05 4.36 -16.28
N PHE A 176 2.35 4.30 -15.98
CA PHE A 176 2.82 4.29 -14.60
C PHE A 176 2.41 5.52 -13.79
N LEU A 177 2.30 6.71 -14.40
CA LEU A 177 1.91 7.92 -13.69
C LEU A 177 0.44 7.85 -13.27
N HIS A 178 -0.46 7.45 -14.16
CA HIS A 178 -1.87 7.25 -13.83
C HIS A 178 -2.07 6.06 -12.88
N ALA A 179 -1.33 4.96 -13.06
CA ALA A 179 -1.35 3.83 -12.13
C ALA A 179 -0.94 4.25 -10.71
N SER A 180 0.12 5.06 -10.60
CA SER A 180 0.59 5.61 -9.32
C SER A 180 -0.47 6.50 -8.69
N ALA A 181 -1.08 7.40 -9.46
CA ALA A 181 -2.16 8.26 -8.97
C ALA A 181 -3.39 7.47 -8.48
N LEU A 182 -3.84 6.47 -9.25
CA LEU A 182 -4.96 5.59 -8.85
C LEU A 182 -4.61 4.75 -7.62
N SER A 183 -3.36 4.28 -7.51
CA SER A 183 -2.92 3.48 -6.37
C SER A 183 -2.99 4.23 -5.04
N LYS A 184 -2.75 5.56 -5.06
CA LYS A 184 -2.85 6.42 -3.87
C LYS A 184 -4.27 6.67 -3.41
N ILE A 185 -5.27 6.30 -4.21
CA ILE A 185 -6.67 6.40 -3.81
C ILE A 185 -7.23 5.03 -3.44
N GLY A 186 -6.69 3.95 -4.00
CA GLY A 186 -7.03 2.59 -3.60
C GLY A 186 -6.37 2.14 -2.29
N ASN A 187 -5.19 2.68 -1.97
CA ASN A 187 -4.44 2.45 -0.72
C ASN A 187 -4.90 3.40 0.38
#